data_AF-A0AAJ6GTD1-F1
#
_entry.id   AF-A0AAJ6GTD1-F1
#
_cell.length_a   1.000
_cell.length_b   1.000
_cell.length_c   1.000
_cell.angle_alpha   90.00
_cell.angle_beta   90.00
_cell.angle_gamma   90.00
#
_symmetry.space_group_name_H-M   'P 1'
#
loop_
_entity.id
_entity.type
_entity.pdbx_description
1 polymer ?
#
loop_
_entity_poly.entity_id
_entity_poly.type
_entity_poly.pdbx_seq_one_letter_code
_entity_poly.pdbx_strand_id
1 'polypeptide(L)'
;MNHTGQGAFAALLALTLVSPFTTHAQDVPAQKPGFFRQLGKGLADTGKQMVGIQPNAGTKAGSRGAGSIYEPLNGAGKLPNLFKGDNHQQAQLGKLDWPRVALTFTQWGASLPCWTAEARIWTSPTASSVETFRTCFDAAVTETDDLGDTAELNSAALWKGRDSLSGIRVLPSKPNTGAQRSNGPNPPAQPFVVNVSRPGVADRAVDVALRVAWVSGFIQTADLHPGPSGMLTPFKDTRLWIAAFRPDGNRDK
;
A
#
# COMPACT_ATOMS: atom_id res chain seq x y z
N MET A 1 52.90 -30.97 56.22
CA MET A 1 54.13 -30.42 56.83
C MET A 1 54.21 -28.96 56.44
N ASN A 2 53.99 -28.08 57.42
CA ASN A 2 54.11 -26.63 57.28
C ASN A 2 55.59 -26.24 57.41
N HIS A 3 56.09 -25.36 56.54
CA HIS A 3 57.09 -24.38 56.93
C HIS A 3 56.83 -23.04 56.22
N THR A 4 56.50 -22.08 57.07
CA THR A 4 56.44 -20.63 56.90
C THR A 4 57.85 -20.05 56.71
N GLY A 5 57.97 -18.95 55.96
CA GLY A 5 59.19 -18.13 55.92
C GLY A 5 58.95 -16.81 55.20
N GLN A 6 58.85 -15.73 55.98
CA GLN A 6 58.64 -14.35 55.56
C GLN A 6 59.90 -13.72 54.94
N GLY A 7 59.71 -12.72 54.08
CA GLY A 7 60.75 -11.78 53.66
C GLY A 7 60.16 -10.60 52.89
N ALA A 8 60.06 -9.45 53.55
CA ALA A 8 59.60 -8.18 52.98
C ALA A 8 60.76 -7.41 52.34
N PHE A 9 60.55 -6.80 51.17
CA PHE A 9 61.25 -5.58 50.75
C PHE A 9 60.38 -4.76 49.80
N ALA A 10 60.25 -3.48 50.12
CA ALA A 10 59.55 -2.47 49.35
C ALA A 10 60.38 -1.99 48.16
N ALA A 11 59.73 -1.74 47.02
CA ALA A 11 60.21 -0.79 46.02
C ALA A 11 59.00 -0.17 45.30
N LEU A 12 58.78 1.12 45.58
CA LEU A 12 57.92 2.01 44.80
C LEU A 12 58.52 2.22 43.42
N LEU A 13 57.73 2.01 42.37
CA LEU A 13 57.94 2.62 41.06
C LEU A 13 56.58 2.80 40.38
N ALA A 14 56.07 4.03 40.48
CA ALA A 14 54.95 4.51 39.70
C ALA A 14 55.39 4.70 38.25
N LEU A 15 54.75 3.99 37.32
CA LEU A 15 54.78 4.27 35.90
C LEU A 15 53.33 4.37 35.42
N THR A 16 52.89 5.62 35.30
CA THR A 16 51.64 6.02 34.65
C THR A 16 51.69 5.67 33.17
N LEU A 17 51.05 4.56 32.78
CA LEU A 17 50.76 4.26 31.38
C LEU A 17 49.27 4.46 31.15
N VAL A 18 48.95 5.63 30.61
CA VAL A 18 47.66 5.96 29.99
C VAL A 18 47.42 4.95 28.88
N SER A 19 46.56 3.96 29.14
CA SER A 19 46.05 3.07 28.11
C SER A 19 44.68 3.58 27.67
N PRO A 20 44.45 3.80 26.37
CA PRO A 20 43.18 4.32 25.89
C PRO A 20 42.08 3.30 26.18
N PHE A 21 40.99 3.80 26.75
CA PHE A 21 39.70 3.13 26.71
C PHE A 21 39.39 2.82 25.25
N THR A 22 39.59 1.57 24.83
CA THR A 22 38.91 1.05 23.65
C THR A 22 37.47 0.85 24.06
N THR A 23 36.70 1.93 23.98
CA THR A 23 35.25 1.86 23.91
C THR A 23 34.95 0.99 22.71
N HIS A 24 34.58 -0.28 22.96
CA HIS A 24 33.82 -1.03 21.97
C HIS A 24 32.55 -0.21 21.74
N ALA A 25 32.54 0.59 20.68
CA ALA A 25 31.31 1.07 20.11
C ALA A 25 30.51 -0.20 19.84
N GLN A 26 29.47 -0.41 20.65
CA GLN A 26 28.41 -1.33 20.27
C GLN A 26 27.99 -0.87 18.88
N ASP A 27 28.20 -1.72 17.88
CA ASP A 27 27.59 -1.56 16.56
C ASP A 27 26.08 -1.54 16.80
N VAL A 28 25.55 -0.34 17.06
CA VAL A 28 24.15 -0.02 16.89
C VAL A 28 23.85 -0.41 15.45
N PRO A 29 22.85 -1.27 15.17
CA PRO A 29 22.50 -1.60 13.81
C PRO A 29 22.38 -0.30 13.04
N ALA A 30 23.16 -0.14 11.96
CA ALA A 30 23.17 1.06 11.16
C ALA A 30 21.71 1.47 10.90
N GLN A 31 21.28 2.61 11.46
CA GLN A 31 19.91 3.09 11.33
C GLN A 31 19.65 3.29 9.84
N LYS A 32 18.97 2.31 9.22
CA LYS A 32 18.58 2.37 7.82
C LYS A 32 17.77 3.66 7.65
N PRO A 33 18.26 4.63 6.86
CA PRO A 33 17.49 5.85 6.66
C PRO A 33 16.19 5.48 5.94
N GLY A 34 15.07 5.99 6.44
CA GLY A 34 13.74 5.77 5.87
C GLY A 34 13.68 6.24 4.43
N PHE A 35 12.79 5.64 3.65
CA PHE A 35 12.63 5.92 2.22
C PHE A 35 12.52 7.42 1.93
N PHE A 36 11.71 8.14 2.72
CA PHE A 36 11.52 9.58 2.53
C PHE A 36 12.76 10.40 2.87
N ARG A 37 13.57 9.95 3.84
CA ARG A 37 14.84 10.59 4.21
C ARG A 37 15.96 10.30 3.21
N GLN A 38 15.98 9.11 2.63
CA GLN A 38 16.87 8.77 1.51
C GLN A 38 16.55 9.61 0.28
N LEU A 39 15.26 9.77 -0.04
CA LEU A 39 14.82 10.69 -1.09
C LEU A 39 15.20 12.14 -0.76
N GLY A 40 14.98 12.58 0.48
CA GLY A 40 15.25 13.97 0.90
C GLY A 40 16.71 14.42 0.93
N LYS A 41 17.68 13.50 1.01
CA LYS A 41 19.11 13.85 0.90
C LYS A 41 19.62 13.90 -0.56
N GLY A 42 18.90 13.29 -1.51
CA GLY A 42 19.31 13.22 -2.93
C GLY A 42 18.42 14.01 -3.91
N LEU A 43 17.20 14.39 -3.51
CA LEU A 43 16.21 15.04 -4.35
C LEU A 43 15.70 16.31 -3.63
N ALA A 44 15.91 17.47 -4.25
CA ALA A 44 15.24 18.72 -3.88
C ALA A 44 13.70 18.55 -3.95
N ASP A 45 12.93 19.52 -3.47
CA ASP A 45 11.46 19.43 -3.41
C ASP A 45 10.81 19.07 -4.76
N THR A 46 11.39 19.51 -5.89
CA THR A 46 11.01 19.11 -7.25
C THR A 46 11.12 17.60 -7.48
N GLY A 47 12.19 16.99 -6.96
CA GLY A 47 12.41 15.55 -7.07
C GLY A 47 11.47 14.72 -6.20
N LYS A 48 11.06 15.22 -5.02
CA LYS A 48 10.02 14.59 -4.18
C LYS A 48 8.65 14.58 -4.88
N GLN A 49 8.30 15.66 -5.56
CA GLN A 49 7.13 15.71 -6.43
C GLN A 49 7.25 14.75 -7.62
N MET A 50 8.44 14.58 -8.19
CA MET A 50 8.67 13.62 -9.27
C MET A 50 8.54 12.15 -8.82
N VAL A 51 8.84 11.83 -7.56
CA VAL A 51 8.60 10.50 -6.97
C VAL A 51 7.24 10.38 -6.28
N GLY A 52 6.27 11.18 -6.71
CA GLY A 52 4.88 10.94 -6.36
C GLY A 52 4.45 11.39 -4.96
N ILE A 53 5.31 12.11 -4.22
CA ILE A 53 5.07 12.47 -2.82
C ILE A 53 4.89 13.97 -2.69
N GLN A 54 3.87 14.39 -1.95
CA GLN A 54 3.70 15.78 -1.55
C GLN A 54 4.48 16.04 -0.24
N PRO A 55 5.45 16.98 -0.22
CA PRO A 55 6.14 17.32 1.02
C PRO A 55 5.16 17.94 2.03
N ASN A 56 5.14 17.43 3.26
CA ASN A 56 4.38 18.00 4.36
C ASN A 56 4.95 19.39 4.71
N ALA A 57 4.32 20.45 4.20
CA ALA A 57 4.49 21.78 4.77
C ALA A 57 3.78 21.78 6.14
N GLY A 58 4.54 22.05 7.20
CA GLY A 58 4.12 21.87 8.59
C GLY A 58 2.72 22.38 8.93
N THR A 59 2.06 21.64 9.83
CA THR A 59 0.92 22.06 10.66
C THR A 59 0.06 23.17 10.05
N LYS A 60 -0.64 22.83 8.95
CA LYS A 60 -1.89 23.49 8.59
C LYS A 60 -2.92 22.40 8.33
N ALA A 61 -3.95 22.39 9.17
CA ALA A 61 -5.19 21.67 8.94
C ALA A 61 -5.72 22.06 7.56
N GLY A 62 -5.49 21.17 6.59
CA GLY A 62 -5.75 21.41 5.19
C GLY A 62 -5.54 20.14 4.38
N SER A 63 -5.87 18.98 4.95
CA SER A 63 -6.19 17.80 4.15
C SER A 63 -7.30 18.21 3.18
N ARG A 64 -7.01 18.24 1.87
CA ARG A 64 -8.04 18.47 0.85
C ARG A 64 -8.94 17.26 0.62
N GLY A 65 -8.71 16.15 1.34
CA GLY A 65 -9.64 15.03 1.44
C GLY A 65 -10.42 15.11 2.74
N ALA A 66 -11.70 15.47 2.68
CA ALA A 66 -12.57 15.50 3.86
C ALA A 66 -13.12 14.11 4.24
N GLY A 67 -12.88 13.09 3.40
CA GLY A 67 -13.42 11.74 3.56
C GLY A 67 -12.39 10.68 3.96
N SER A 68 -12.89 9.54 4.48
CA SER A 68 -12.05 8.37 4.80
C SER A 68 -11.79 7.50 3.57
N ILE A 69 -10.58 6.94 3.48
CA ILE A 69 -10.21 5.92 2.47
C ILE A 69 -10.95 4.60 2.73
N TYR A 70 -11.29 4.32 3.99
CA TYR A 70 -12.03 3.14 4.41
C TYR A 70 -12.74 3.40 5.73
N GLU A 71 -14.06 3.28 5.72
CA GLU A 71 -14.89 3.35 6.91
C GLU A 71 -15.80 2.12 6.94
N PRO A 72 -15.56 1.17 7.86
CA PRO A 72 -16.34 -0.06 7.91
C PRO A 72 -17.79 0.28 8.30
N LEU A 73 -18.75 -0.24 7.54
CA LEU A 73 -20.18 -0.12 7.84
C LEU A 73 -20.75 -1.43 8.39
N ASN A 74 -20.26 -2.57 7.86
CA ASN A 74 -20.63 -3.90 8.32
C ASN A 74 -19.54 -4.92 7.93
N GLY A 75 -19.39 -5.99 8.71
CA GLY A 75 -18.41 -7.04 8.49
C GLY A 75 -17.20 -6.95 9.42
N ALA A 76 -16.23 -7.83 9.19
CA ALA A 76 -15.11 -8.06 10.10
C ALA A 76 -13.92 -7.11 9.88
N GLY A 77 -13.96 -6.21 8.90
CA GLY A 77 -12.85 -5.29 8.61
C GLY A 77 -11.60 -6.01 8.10
N LYS A 78 -11.77 -7.04 7.27
CA LYS A 78 -10.70 -7.88 6.73
C LYS A 78 -10.00 -7.28 5.51
N LEU A 79 -10.66 -6.36 4.80
CA LEU A 79 -10.10 -5.79 3.58
C LEU A 79 -8.82 -4.97 3.82
N PRO A 80 -8.72 -4.11 4.86
CA PRO A 80 -7.49 -3.37 5.12
C PRO A 80 -6.28 -4.28 5.30
N ASN A 81 -5.20 -3.98 4.59
CA ASN A 81 -3.94 -4.74 4.58
C ASN A 81 -4.06 -6.22 4.14
N LEU A 82 -5.17 -6.64 3.52
CA LEU A 82 -5.42 -8.02 3.09
C LEU A 82 -4.27 -8.63 2.28
N PHE A 83 -3.63 -7.84 1.40
CA PHE A 83 -2.55 -8.29 0.53
C PHE A 83 -1.15 -7.88 1.01
N LYS A 84 -1.04 -7.14 2.14
CA LYS A 84 0.22 -6.52 2.57
C LYS A 84 1.32 -7.55 2.89
N GLY A 85 0.94 -8.74 3.35
CA GLY A 85 1.88 -9.83 3.67
C GLY A 85 2.29 -10.69 2.47
N ASP A 86 1.70 -10.48 1.29
CA ASP A 86 1.97 -11.30 0.12
C ASP A 86 3.32 -10.97 -0.51
N ASN A 87 3.90 -11.97 -1.19
CA ASN A 87 4.98 -11.70 -2.12
C ASN A 87 4.40 -11.01 -3.37
N HIS A 88 4.55 -9.69 -3.41
CA HIS A 88 3.96 -8.85 -4.44
C HIS A 88 4.40 -9.22 -5.87
N GLN A 89 5.66 -9.61 -6.05
CA GLN A 89 6.19 -10.09 -7.33
C GLN A 89 5.52 -11.41 -7.76
N GLN A 90 5.32 -12.35 -6.83
CA GLN A 90 4.61 -13.60 -7.14
C GLN A 90 3.14 -13.34 -7.47
N ALA A 91 2.50 -12.38 -6.80
CA ALA A 91 1.13 -11.98 -7.09
C ALA A 91 0.98 -11.45 -8.53
N GLN A 92 1.88 -10.55 -8.95
CA GLN A 92 1.89 -10.00 -10.31
C GLN A 92 2.23 -11.04 -11.39
N LEU A 93 2.97 -12.10 -11.04
CA LEU A 93 3.20 -13.26 -11.90
C LEU A 93 2.00 -14.22 -11.95
N GLY A 94 0.91 -13.92 -11.24
CA GLY A 94 -0.26 -14.79 -11.13
C GLY A 94 0.02 -16.09 -10.39
N LYS A 95 1.06 -16.15 -9.55
CA LYS A 95 1.40 -17.36 -8.77
C LYS A 95 0.61 -17.46 -7.48
N LEU A 96 0.05 -16.35 -7.00
CA LEU A 96 -0.86 -16.33 -5.86
C LEU A 96 -2.29 -16.33 -6.39
N ASP A 97 -3.08 -17.31 -5.97
CA ASP A 97 -4.49 -17.39 -6.39
C ASP A 97 -5.44 -16.75 -5.38
N TRP A 98 -5.08 -16.69 -4.08
CA TRP A 98 -5.93 -16.18 -2.99
C TRP A 98 -5.14 -15.22 -2.10
N PRO A 99 -5.81 -14.37 -1.30
CA PRO A 99 -7.24 -14.06 -1.35
C PRO A 99 -7.64 -13.32 -2.65
N ARG A 100 -8.94 -13.23 -2.94
CA ARG A 100 -9.50 -12.49 -4.08
C ARG A 100 -10.64 -11.60 -3.62
N VAL A 101 -10.86 -10.46 -4.26
CA VAL A 101 -11.82 -9.45 -3.84
C VAL A 101 -12.65 -8.96 -5.03
N ALA A 102 -13.96 -9.17 -4.93
CA ALA A 102 -14.96 -8.66 -5.87
C ALA A 102 -15.62 -7.40 -5.26
N LEU A 103 -15.52 -6.25 -5.92
CA LEU A 103 -16.13 -5.00 -5.45
C LEU A 103 -17.48 -4.75 -6.12
N THR A 104 -18.55 -4.71 -5.34
CA THR A 104 -19.87 -4.24 -5.80
C THR A 104 -20.16 -2.86 -5.21
N PHE A 105 -20.34 -1.85 -6.05
CA PHE A 105 -20.73 -0.52 -5.58
C PHE A 105 -22.23 -0.49 -5.31
N THR A 106 -22.62 -0.34 -4.04
CA THR A 106 -24.00 -0.41 -3.57
C THR A 106 -24.67 0.95 -3.44
N GLN A 107 -23.88 2.01 -3.22
CA GLN A 107 -24.29 3.40 -3.39
C GLN A 107 -23.21 4.14 -4.15
N TRP A 108 -23.57 4.74 -5.27
CA TRP A 108 -22.60 5.28 -6.22
C TRP A 108 -23.20 6.45 -7.02
N GLY A 109 -22.32 7.24 -7.62
CA GLY A 109 -22.66 8.39 -8.45
C GLY A 109 -21.44 9.28 -8.63
N ALA A 110 -21.20 9.78 -9.84
CA ALA A 110 -20.12 10.70 -10.16
C ALA A 110 -20.16 11.99 -9.30
N SER A 111 -21.35 12.41 -8.88
CA SER A 111 -21.59 13.57 -8.00
C SER A 111 -21.34 13.29 -6.51
N LEU A 112 -21.28 12.01 -6.11
CA LEU A 112 -21.06 11.66 -4.70
C LEU A 112 -19.58 11.80 -4.31
N PRO A 113 -19.28 12.39 -3.15
CA PRO A 113 -17.92 12.43 -2.61
C PRO A 113 -17.43 11.05 -2.16
N CYS A 114 -18.36 10.23 -1.68
CA CYS A 114 -18.07 8.90 -1.17
C CYS A 114 -19.05 7.88 -1.71
N TRP A 115 -18.54 6.68 -1.98
CA TRP A 115 -19.31 5.53 -2.43
C TRP A 115 -19.37 4.50 -1.32
N THR A 116 -20.46 3.73 -1.30
CA THR A 116 -20.58 2.53 -0.48
C THR A 116 -20.26 1.33 -1.35
N ALA A 117 -19.32 0.52 -0.89
CA ALA A 117 -18.88 -0.69 -1.57
C ALA A 117 -19.12 -1.92 -0.68
N GLU A 118 -19.53 -3.00 -1.31
CA GLU A 118 -19.49 -4.34 -0.77
C GLU A 118 -18.25 -5.05 -1.33
N ALA A 119 -17.37 -5.52 -0.46
CA ALA A 119 -16.26 -6.39 -0.83
C ALA A 119 -16.64 -7.84 -0.52
N ARG A 120 -16.72 -8.68 -1.55
CA ARG A 120 -16.74 -10.12 -1.39
C ARG A 120 -15.31 -10.65 -1.46
N ILE A 121 -14.82 -11.12 -0.33
CA ILE A 121 -13.47 -11.65 -0.14
C ILE A 121 -13.53 -13.17 -0.26
N TRP A 122 -12.96 -13.71 -1.32
CA TRP A 122 -12.80 -15.14 -1.54
C TRP A 122 -11.47 -15.62 -0.98
N THR A 123 -11.51 -16.69 -0.19
CA THR A 123 -10.32 -17.35 0.37
C THR A 123 -10.06 -18.72 -0.26
N SER A 124 -11.01 -19.22 -1.04
CA SER A 124 -10.91 -20.42 -1.86
C SER A 124 -11.94 -20.35 -3.01
N PRO A 125 -12.00 -21.32 -3.93
CA PRO A 125 -13.01 -21.34 -4.99
C PRO A 125 -14.47 -21.34 -4.48
N THR A 126 -14.70 -21.76 -3.23
CA THR A 126 -16.03 -21.96 -2.65
C THR A 126 -16.27 -21.20 -1.35
N ALA A 127 -15.22 -20.73 -0.68
CA ALA A 127 -15.33 -19.97 0.57
C ALA A 127 -15.17 -18.47 0.32
N SER A 128 -16.14 -17.70 0.79
CA SER A 128 -16.06 -16.24 0.78
C SER A 128 -16.72 -15.63 2.01
N SER A 129 -16.33 -14.40 2.32
CA SER A 129 -17.00 -13.52 3.28
C SER A 129 -17.32 -12.19 2.61
N VAL A 130 -18.31 -11.48 3.15
CA VAL A 130 -18.71 -10.17 2.65
C VAL A 130 -18.53 -9.14 3.75
N GLU A 131 -18.05 -7.96 3.38
CA GLU A 131 -18.09 -6.77 4.21
C GLU A 131 -18.51 -5.54 3.41
N THR A 132 -19.03 -4.54 4.09
CA THR A 132 -19.50 -3.30 3.49
C THR A 132 -18.79 -2.13 4.15
N PHE A 133 -18.34 -1.18 3.34
CA PHE A 133 -17.61 -0.01 3.81
C PHE A 133 -17.92 1.19 2.93
N ARG A 134 -17.63 2.38 3.47
CA ARG A 134 -17.65 3.65 2.73
C ARG A 134 -16.22 4.05 2.39
N THR A 135 -16.03 4.59 1.20
CA THR A 135 -14.74 5.09 0.70
C THR A 135 -14.98 6.35 -0.10
N CYS A 136 -14.15 7.37 0.13
CA CYS A 136 -14.27 8.66 -0.54
C CYS A 136 -13.25 8.79 -1.67
N PHE A 137 -13.66 9.37 -2.80
CA PHE A 137 -12.78 9.47 -3.96
C PHE A 137 -11.67 10.50 -3.73
N ASP A 138 -11.88 11.49 -2.87
CA ASP A 138 -10.94 12.57 -2.56
C ASP A 138 -10.14 12.29 -1.28
N ALA A 139 -10.36 11.15 -0.64
CA ALA A 139 -9.58 10.73 0.53
C ALA A 139 -8.08 10.71 0.17
N ALA A 140 -7.28 11.35 1.02
CA ALA A 140 -5.83 11.38 0.90
C ALA A 140 -5.28 9.95 0.93
N VAL A 141 -4.41 9.63 -0.02
CA VAL A 141 -3.72 8.35 -0.08
C VAL A 141 -2.33 8.56 0.48
N THR A 142 -2.05 7.97 1.64
CA THR A 142 -0.78 8.20 2.36
C THR A 142 0.05 6.93 2.43
N GLU A 143 1.36 7.09 2.31
CA GLU A 143 2.36 6.07 2.59
C GLU A 143 3.09 6.40 3.89
N THR A 144 3.37 5.40 4.71
CA THR A 144 4.21 5.54 5.91
C THR A 144 5.44 4.66 5.75
N ASP A 145 6.64 5.24 5.90
CA ASP A 145 7.88 4.48 5.76
C ASP A 145 8.29 3.75 7.04
N ASP A 146 9.38 2.97 6.94
CA ASP A 146 9.94 2.18 8.04
C ASP A 146 10.30 3.01 9.29
N LEU A 147 10.46 4.34 9.16
CA LEU A 147 10.76 5.25 10.25
C LEU A 147 9.52 5.95 10.83
N GLY A 148 8.33 5.66 10.30
CA GLY A 148 7.08 6.28 10.70
C GLY A 148 6.85 7.66 10.08
N ASP A 149 7.69 8.09 9.13
CA ASP A 149 7.43 9.32 8.39
C ASP A 149 6.27 9.03 7.40
N THR A 150 5.21 9.85 7.43
CA THR A 150 4.04 9.70 6.56
C THR A 150 4.02 10.79 5.50
N ALA A 151 3.71 10.41 4.25
CA ALA A 151 3.55 11.36 3.15
C ALA A 151 2.36 11.02 2.25
N GLU A 152 1.72 12.05 1.70
CA GLU A 152 0.58 11.89 0.78
C GLU A 152 1.06 11.72 -0.66
N LEU A 153 0.39 10.83 -1.40
CA LEU A 153 0.57 10.69 -2.83
C LEU A 153 0.06 11.92 -3.57
N ASN A 154 0.85 12.45 -4.49
CA ASN A 154 0.44 13.56 -5.34
C ASN A 154 -0.43 13.09 -6.53
N SER A 155 -0.92 14.05 -7.31
CA SER A 155 -1.77 13.79 -8.47
C SER A 155 -1.12 12.91 -9.54
N ALA A 156 0.21 12.97 -9.73
CA ALA A 156 0.92 12.14 -10.68
C ALA A 156 0.96 10.66 -10.24
N ALA A 157 1.22 10.41 -8.95
CA ALA A 157 1.16 9.07 -8.37
C ALA A 157 -0.25 8.49 -8.41
N LEU A 158 -1.27 9.30 -8.07
CA LEU A 158 -2.67 8.89 -8.16
C LEU A 158 -3.05 8.56 -9.61
N TRP A 159 -2.65 9.39 -10.58
CA TRP A 159 -2.86 9.11 -12.01
C TRP A 159 -2.18 7.80 -12.42
N LYS A 160 -0.94 7.57 -11.98
CA LYS A 160 -0.22 6.33 -12.29
C LYS A 160 -0.86 5.10 -11.67
N GLY A 161 -1.41 5.22 -10.47
CA GLY A 161 -2.20 4.16 -9.83
C GLY A 161 -3.45 3.82 -10.64
N ARG A 162 -4.17 4.82 -11.13
CA ARG A 162 -5.35 4.62 -12.00
C ARG A 162 -4.98 3.96 -13.32
N ASP A 163 -3.91 4.41 -13.96
CA ASP A 163 -3.36 3.81 -15.19
C ASP A 163 -3.00 2.34 -14.96
N SER A 164 -2.32 2.05 -13.85
CA SER A 164 -1.94 0.68 -13.47
C SER A 164 -3.17 -0.22 -13.30
N LEU A 165 -4.19 0.22 -12.54
CA LEU A 165 -5.42 -0.56 -12.38
C LEU A 165 -6.15 -0.78 -13.72
N SER A 166 -6.26 0.27 -14.53
CA SER A 166 -6.95 0.20 -15.82
C SER A 166 -6.20 -0.66 -16.85
N GLY A 167 -4.89 -0.81 -16.69
CA GLY A 167 -4.01 -1.63 -17.50
C GLY A 167 -4.05 -3.13 -17.19
N ILE A 168 -4.58 -3.54 -16.03
CA ILE A 168 -4.60 -4.96 -15.64
C ILE A 168 -5.42 -5.78 -16.63
N ARG A 169 -4.85 -6.90 -17.07
CA ARG A 169 -5.48 -7.92 -17.91
C ARG A 169 -5.25 -9.28 -17.29
N VAL A 170 -6.29 -10.12 -17.25
CA VAL A 170 -6.12 -11.52 -16.84
C VAL A 170 -5.34 -12.26 -17.91
N LEU A 171 -4.29 -12.98 -17.50
CA LEU A 171 -3.49 -13.79 -18.41
C LEU A 171 -4.36 -14.85 -19.11
N PRO A 172 -4.13 -15.15 -20.40
CA PRO A 172 -4.92 -16.17 -21.13
C PRO A 172 -4.92 -17.55 -20.47
N SER A 173 -3.87 -17.90 -19.72
CA SER A 173 -3.74 -19.14 -18.98
C SER A 173 -4.48 -19.16 -17.63
N LYS A 174 -5.13 -18.06 -17.24
CA LYS A 174 -5.83 -17.93 -15.95
C LYS A 174 -7.36 -17.86 -16.15
N PRO A 175 -8.15 -18.54 -15.29
CA PRO A 175 -9.61 -18.49 -15.35
C PRO A 175 -10.15 -17.06 -15.24
N ASN A 176 -11.09 -16.70 -16.11
CA ASN A 176 -11.80 -15.42 -16.09
C ASN A 176 -13.20 -15.55 -16.70
N THR A 177 -14.05 -14.55 -16.47
CA THR A 177 -15.42 -14.50 -16.98
C THR A 177 -15.57 -13.70 -18.28
N GLY A 178 -14.46 -13.43 -18.99
CA GLY A 178 -14.47 -12.65 -20.22
C GLY A 178 -14.92 -11.20 -19.98
N ALA A 179 -15.86 -10.73 -20.81
CA ALA A 179 -16.43 -9.39 -20.67
C ALA A 179 -17.42 -9.28 -19.50
N GLN A 180 -18.01 -10.40 -19.07
CA GLN A 180 -19.04 -10.41 -18.02
C GLN A 180 -18.41 -10.12 -16.66
N ARG A 181 -18.99 -9.16 -15.93
CA ARG A 181 -18.60 -8.90 -14.55
C ARG A 181 -19.09 -10.04 -13.64
N SER A 182 -18.41 -10.25 -12.53
CA SER A 182 -18.61 -11.44 -11.70
C SER A 182 -18.46 -11.10 -10.23
N ASN A 183 -19.42 -11.54 -9.41
CA ASN A 183 -19.23 -11.63 -7.95
C ASN A 183 -18.62 -12.99 -7.54
N GLY A 184 -18.43 -13.90 -8.50
CA GLY A 184 -17.82 -15.22 -8.28
C GLY A 184 -16.32 -15.15 -8.00
N PRO A 185 -15.65 -16.28 -7.79
CA PRO A 185 -14.24 -16.34 -7.44
C PRO A 185 -13.29 -15.88 -8.56
N ASN A 186 -13.76 -15.79 -9.80
CA ASN A 186 -12.94 -15.44 -10.95
C ASN A 186 -13.27 -14.02 -11.45
N PRO A 187 -12.24 -13.20 -11.72
CA PRO A 187 -12.42 -11.87 -12.25
C PRO A 187 -12.85 -11.89 -13.72
N PRO A 188 -13.37 -10.78 -14.23
CA PRO A 188 -13.46 -10.54 -15.67
C PRO A 188 -12.08 -10.33 -16.30
N ALA A 189 -11.98 -10.48 -17.63
CA ALA A 189 -10.72 -10.34 -18.38
C ALA A 189 -10.03 -8.97 -18.20
N GLN A 190 -10.83 -7.92 -17.94
CA GLN A 190 -10.36 -6.57 -17.63
C GLN A 190 -10.94 -6.13 -16.27
N PRO A 191 -10.26 -6.36 -15.14
CA PRO A 191 -10.78 -6.18 -13.78
C PRO A 191 -11.40 -4.81 -13.47
N PHE A 192 -10.81 -3.72 -13.97
CA PHE A 192 -11.21 -2.35 -13.61
C PHE A 192 -11.83 -1.57 -14.78
N VAL A 193 -11.79 -2.11 -16.01
CA VAL A 193 -12.47 -1.49 -17.15
C VAL A 193 -13.95 -1.81 -17.07
N VAL A 194 -14.76 -0.78 -16.84
CA VAL A 194 -16.22 -0.87 -16.69
C VAL A 194 -16.90 -0.06 -17.78
N ASN A 195 -17.91 -0.65 -18.41
CA ASN A 195 -18.77 0.05 -19.35
C ASN A 195 -20.05 0.45 -18.62
N VAL A 196 -20.14 1.73 -18.25
CA VAL A 196 -21.33 2.33 -17.63
C VAL A 196 -21.82 3.44 -18.54
N SER A 197 -23.12 3.50 -18.78
CA SER A 197 -23.73 4.47 -19.71
C SER A 197 -23.66 5.92 -19.24
N ARG A 198 -23.28 6.15 -17.97
CA ARG A 198 -23.30 7.48 -17.34
C ARG A 198 -21.91 8.14 -17.41
N PRO A 199 -21.82 9.39 -17.90
CA PRO A 199 -20.56 10.13 -17.93
C PRO A 199 -19.89 10.22 -16.55
N GLY A 200 -18.57 10.03 -16.50
CA GLY A 200 -17.76 10.18 -15.29
C GLY A 200 -17.90 9.07 -14.24
N VAL A 201 -18.90 8.19 -14.32
CA VAL A 201 -19.06 7.08 -13.36
C VAL A 201 -17.95 6.04 -13.50
N ALA A 202 -17.54 5.73 -14.74
CA ALA A 202 -16.43 4.80 -14.98
C ALA A 202 -15.13 5.31 -14.34
N ASP A 203 -14.80 6.59 -14.59
CA ASP A 203 -13.63 7.24 -14.03
C ASP A 203 -13.69 7.28 -12.50
N ARG A 204 -14.85 7.64 -11.94
CA ARG A 204 -15.06 7.67 -10.49
C ARG A 204 -14.92 6.27 -9.88
N ALA A 205 -15.38 5.23 -10.56
CA ALA A 205 -15.26 3.86 -10.09
C ALA A 205 -13.80 3.42 -9.98
N VAL A 206 -12.95 3.80 -10.95
CA VAL A 206 -11.50 3.54 -10.89
C VAL A 206 -10.83 4.36 -9.79
N ASP A 207 -11.24 5.61 -9.58
CA ASP A 207 -10.77 6.40 -8.44
C ASP A 207 -11.05 5.72 -7.11
N VAL A 208 -12.30 5.30 -6.91
CA VAL A 208 -12.73 4.64 -5.68
C VAL A 208 -12.00 3.31 -5.53
N ALA A 209 -11.90 2.53 -6.60
CA ALA A 209 -11.16 1.27 -6.60
C ALA A 209 -9.67 1.46 -6.28
N LEU A 210 -9.05 2.58 -6.65
CA LEU A 210 -7.67 2.90 -6.27
C LEU A 210 -7.52 3.07 -4.76
N ARG A 211 -8.47 3.72 -4.09
CA ARG A 211 -8.45 3.89 -2.63
C ARG A 211 -8.61 2.54 -1.93
N VAL A 212 -9.47 1.68 -2.48
CA VAL A 212 -9.64 0.30 -2.01
C VAL A 212 -8.41 -0.56 -2.25
N ALA A 213 -7.77 -0.43 -3.42
CA ALA A 213 -6.53 -1.11 -3.76
C ALA A 213 -5.40 -0.70 -2.79
N TRP A 214 -5.31 0.59 -2.47
CA TRP A 214 -4.33 1.10 -1.53
C TRP A 214 -4.56 0.58 -0.12
N VAL A 215 -5.78 0.75 0.44
CA VAL A 215 -6.06 0.34 1.82
C VAL A 215 -5.91 -1.17 2.03
N SER A 216 -6.20 -1.97 1.00
CA SER A 216 -6.01 -3.43 1.05
C SER A 216 -4.56 -3.87 0.88
N GLY A 217 -3.64 -2.97 0.56
CA GLY A 217 -2.25 -3.30 0.21
C GLY A 217 -2.11 -4.01 -1.14
N PHE A 218 -3.16 -3.98 -1.98
CA PHE A 218 -3.16 -4.55 -3.32
C PHE A 218 -2.19 -3.81 -4.25
N ILE A 219 -2.04 -2.50 -4.07
CA ILE A 219 -1.03 -1.69 -4.75
C ILE A 219 -0.16 -0.99 -3.70
N GLN A 220 1.12 -0.83 -3.98
CA GLN A 220 2.10 -0.23 -3.08
C GLN A 220 2.87 0.89 -3.81
N THR A 221 3.58 1.74 -3.07
CA THR A 221 4.39 2.82 -3.66
C THR A 221 5.39 2.31 -4.70
N ALA A 222 5.93 1.11 -4.50
CA ALA A 222 6.88 0.48 -5.41
C ALA A 222 6.26 0.13 -6.79
N ASP A 223 4.93 0.03 -6.87
CA ASP A 223 4.21 -0.23 -8.13
C ASP A 223 3.92 1.04 -8.92
N LEU A 224 4.02 2.20 -8.26
CA LEU A 224 3.76 3.51 -8.84
C LEU A 224 5.02 4.15 -9.44
N HIS A 225 6.20 3.65 -9.08
CA HIS A 225 7.48 4.25 -9.45
C HIS A 225 8.41 3.22 -10.10
N PRO A 226 9.26 3.64 -11.05
CA PRO A 226 10.28 2.75 -11.59
C PRO A 226 11.16 2.22 -10.47
N GLY A 227 11.42 0.92 -10.46
CA GLY A 227 12.37 0.33 -9.51
C GLY A 227 13.79 0.85 -9.71
N PRO A 228 14.77 0.38 -8.93
CA PRO A 228 16.18 0.80 -9.07
C PRO A 228 16.77 0.61 -10.47
N SER A 229 16.18 -0.29 -11.29
CA SER A 229 16.52 -0.51 -12.69
C SER A 229 15.97 0.55 -13.65
N GLY A 230 15.21 1.54 -13.17
CA GLY A 230 14.54 2.54 -14.00
C GLY A 230 13.35 2.00 -14.81
N MET A 231 13.00 0.73 -14.67
CA MET A 231 11.90 0.10 -15.39
C MET A 231 10.66 -0.01 -14.50
N LEU A 232 9.54 0.52 -14.98
CA LEU A 232 8.21 0.20 -14.48
C LEU A 232 7.76 -1.13 -15.09
N THR A 233 7.81 -2.21 -14.30
CA THR A 233 7.11 -3.44 -14.68
C THR A 233 5.61 -3.20 -14.56
N PRO A 234 4.81 -3.47 -15.60
CA PRO A 234 3.37 -3.29 -15.52
C PRO A 234 2.80 -4.12 -14.37
N PHE A 235 2.04 -3.48 -13.48
CA PHE A 235 1.31 -4.14 -12.43
C PHE A 235 0.27 -5.11 -13.03
N LYS A 236 0.25 -6.36 -12.56
CA LYS A 236 -0.49 -7.46 -13.19
C LYS A 236 -1.29 -8.33 -12.22
N ASP A 237 -1.37 -7.97 -10.93
CA ASP A 237 -2.22 -8.72 -10.01
C ASP A 237 -3.69 -8.60 -10.44
N THR A 238 -4.40 -9.71 -10.50
CA THR A 238 -5.80 -9.80 -10.96
C THR A 238 -6.78 -10.17 -9.85
N ARG A 239 -6.29 -10.22 -8.60
CA ARG A 239 -7.06 -10.67 -7.45
C ARG A 239 -8.05 -9.65 -6.91
N LEU A 240 -8.07 -8.40 -7.40
CA LEU A 240 -9.06 -7.38 -7.07
C LEU A 240 -9.75 -6.89 -8.36
N TRP A 241 -11.08 -6.75 -8.35
CA TRP A 241 -11.83 -6.26 -9.53
C TRP A 241 -13.15 -5.57 -9.17
N ILE A 242 -13.69 -4.81 -10.12
CA ILE A 242 -15.05 -4.25 -10.04
C ILE A 242 -16.04 -5.28 -10.57
N ALA A 243 -16.90 -5.77 -9.69
CA ALA A 243 -17.83 -6.86 -9.89
C ALA A 243 -19.23 -6.41 -10.32
N ALA A 244 -19.74 -5.29 -9.79
CA ALA A 244 -21.03 -4.77 -10.18
C ALA A 244 -21.26 -3.34 -9.70
N PHE A 245 -22.29 -2.71 -10.27
CA PHE A 245 -22.95 -1.53 -9.74
C PHE A 245 -24.39 -1.93 -9.41
N ARG A 246 -24.85 -1.71 -8.18
CA ARG A 246 -26.24 -1.99 -7.83
C ARG A 246 -27.17 -1.07 -8.63
N PRO A 247 -28.18 -1.58 -9.36
CA PRO A 247 -29.06 -0.74 -10.17
C PRO A 247 -29.80 0.34 -9.37
N ASP A 248 -30.19 0.03 -8.14
CA ASP A 248 -30.85 0.91 -7.18
C ASP A 248 -29.89 1.83 -6.40
N GLY A 249 -28.58 1.67 -6.61
CA GLY A 249 -27.52 2.38 -5.90
C GLY A 249 -27.16 3.75 -6.46
N ASN A 250 -27.59 4.08 -7.67
CA ASN A 250 -27.24 5.35 -8.30
C ASN A 250 -27.88 6.55 -7.58
N ARG A 251 -27.08 7.58 -7.30
CA ARG A 251 -27.51 8.84 -6.70
C ARG A 251 -27.33 10.07 -7.59
N ASP A 252 -26.77 9.90 -8.78
CA ASP A 252 -26.83 10.93 -9.83
C ASP A 252 -28.23 10.92 -10.44
N LYS A 253 -29.12 11.75 -9.88
CA LYS A 253 -30.44 12.04 -10.45
C LYS A 253 -30.37 13.29 -11.30
#